data_AF-A0A1Y0MQU5-F1
#
_entry.id   AF-A0A1Y0MQU5-F1
#
_cell.length_a   1.000
_cell.length_b   1.000
_cell.length_c   1.000
_cell.angle_alpha   90.00
_cell.angle_beta   90.00
_cell.angle_gamma   90.00
#
_symmetry.space_group_name_H-M   'P 1'
#
loop_
_entity.id
_entity.type
_entity.pdbx_description
1 polymer ?
#
loop_
_entity_poly.entity_id
_entity_poly.type
_entity_poly.pdbx_seq_one_letter_code
_entity_poly.pdbx_strand_id
1 'polypeptide(L)'
;METFKDPKDAQTRKYLNEAGIDKAPEGTYAAIMDQITALNAYSIAYKPLISRKGWFAIIGVFVLFLVGVFWVPIEKFYLNNIPQLGSLNEFLGQLQVSNTTLYAVGFLGLFLLQLPFLKRLLDAQKT
;
A
#
# COMPACT_ATOMS: atom_id res chain seq x y z
N MET A 1 10.89 29.33 35.97
CA MET A 1 12.23 28.83 36.41
C MET A 1 11.98 27.59 37.23
N GLU A 2 11.81 26.45 36.57
CA GLU A 2 11.58 25.16 37.25
C GLU A 2 12.92 24.50 37.53
N THR A 3 13.18 24.26 38.82
CA THR A 3 14.38 23.61 39.30
C THR A 3 14.27 22.11 39.07
N PHE A 4 14.94 21.60 38.04
CA PHE A 4 15.16 20.17 37.84
C PHE A 4 16.00 19.63 39.00
N LYS A 5 15.35 18.91 39.91
CA LYS A 5 15.91 18.30 41.12
C LYS A 5 15.96 16.78 40.93
N ASP A 6 16.54 16.31 39.82
CA ASP A 6 16.81 14.88 39.63
C ASP A 6 18.31 14.61 39.90
N PRO A 7 18.65 13.78 40.90
CA PRO A 7 20.05 13.47 41.23
C PRO A 7 20.80 12.76 40.09
N LYS A 8 20.10 12.22 39.09
CA LYS A 8 20.69 11.55 37.93
C LYS A 8 21.32 12.54 36.96
N ASP A 9 20.72 13.72 36.78
CA ASP A 9 21.25 14.76 35.89
C ASP A 9 22.58 15.33 36.40
N ALA A 10 22.74 15.42 37.72
CA ALA A 10 24.00 15.86 38.34
C ALA A 10 25.14 14.84 38.11
N GLN A 11 24.83 13.55 38.12
CA GLN A 11 25.80 12.49 37.82
C GLN A 11 26.13 12.47 36.33
N THR A 12 25.13 12.55 35.46
CA THR A 12 25.33 12.63 34.01
C THR A 12 26.20 13.83 33.63
N ARG A 13 26.02 14.99 34.28
CA ARG A 13 26.88 16.17 34.07
C ARG A 13 28.31 15.99 34.57
N LYS A 14 28.54 15.26 35.67
CA LYS A 14 29.90 14.90 36.12
C LYS A 14 30.58 13.99 35.12
N TYR A 15 29.91 12.94 34.66
CA TYR A 15 30.46 12.03 33.66
C TYR A 15 30.73 12.72 32.31
N LEU A 16 29.86 13.65 31.88
CA LEU A 16 30.07 14.46 30.67
C LEU A 16 31.25 15.44 30.81
N ASN A 17 31.46 16.01 32.00
CA ASN A 17 32.58 16.92 32.25
C ASN A 17 33.91 16.18 32.49
N GLU A 18 33.87 14.96 33.05
CA GLU A 18 35.04 14.09 33.26
C GLU A 18 35.46 13.37 31.98
N ALA A 19 34.52 13.05 31.09
CA ALA A 19 34.78 12.56 29.73
C ALA A 19 35.23 13.68 28.79
N GLY A 20 35.98 14.66 29.33
CA GLY A 20 36.34 15.93 28.72
C GLY A 20 36.52 15.80 27.23
N ILE A 21 35.71 16.55 26.48
CA ILE A 21 35.54 16.53 25.01
C ILE A 21 36.81 16.05 24.32
N ASP A 22 36.94 14.72 24.18
CA ASP A 22 37.87 14.12 23.24
C ASP A 22 37.28 14.48 21.89
N LYS A 23 37.74 15.63 21.36
CA LYS A 23 37.39 16.08 20.04
C LYS A 23 37.74 14.92 19.12
N ALA A 24 36.71 14.36 18.48
CA ALA A 24 36.91 13.33 17.48
C ALA A 24 38.05 13.78 16.55
N PRO A 25 39.04 12.91 16.26
CA PRO A 25 40.18 13.27 15.42
C PRO A 25 39.73 14.00 14.16
N GLU A 26 40.49 15.01 13.74
CA GLU A 26 40.17 15.77 12.53
C GLU A 26 39.93 14.80 11.36
N GLY A 27 38.74 14.84 10.76
CA GLY A 27 38.34 13.93 9.68
C GLY A 27 37.47 12.74 10.07
N THR A 28 37.18 12.50 11.35
CA THR A 28 36.30 11.39 11.78
C THR A 28 34.89 11.54 11.21
N TYR A 29 34.35 12.76 11.21
CA TYR A 29 33.05 13.05 10.59
C TYR A 29 33.06 12.81 9.08
N ALA A 30 34.17 13.12 8.41
CA ALA A 30 34.32 12.87 6.97
C ALA A 30 34.40 11.37 6.67
N ALA A 31 35.14 10.60 7.47
CA ALA A 31 35.23 9.15 7.33
C ALA A 31 33.89 8.44 7.63
N ILE A 32 33.15 8.91 8.64
CA ILE A 32 31.80 8.41 8.94
C ILE A 32 30.83 8.77 7.81
N MET A 33 30.87 10.02 7.32
CA MET A 33 30.00 10.45 6.23
C MET A 33 30.30 9.68 4.94
N ASP A 34 31.57 9.43 4.64
CA ASP A 34 32.00 8.65 3.46
C ASP A 34 31.49 7.19 3.53
N GLN A 35 31.58 6.56 4.71
CA GLN A 35 31.00 5.24 4.95
C GLN A 35 29.47 5.25 4.83
N ILE A 36 28.79 6.28 5.35
CA ILE A 36 27.33 6.41 5.24
C ILE A 36 26.91 6.64 3.78
N THR A 37 27.68 7.41 3.00
CA THR A 37 27.41 7.61 1.58
C THR A 37 27.70 6.37 0.76
N ALA A 38 28.74 5.60 1.09
CA ALA A 38 29.03 4.31 0.46
C ALA A 38 27.96 3.25 0.77
N LEU A 39 27.42 3.24 1.99
CA LEU A 39 26.28 2.39 2.37
C LEU A 39 24.98 2.84 1.68
N ASN A 40 24.72 4.15 1.54
CA ASN A 40 23.57 4.68 0.80
C ASN A 40 23.70 4.58 -0.72
N ALA A 41 24.91 4.43 -1.26
CA ALA A 41 25.16 4.14 -2.66
C ALA A 41 24.67 2.74 -3.05
N TYR A 42 24.42 1.86 -2.07
CA TYR A 42 23.49 0.75 -2.23
C TYR A 42 22.06 1.32 -2.28
N SER A 43 21.76 2.06 -3.34
CA SER A 43 20.43 2.62 -3.55
C SER A 43 19.45 1.46 -3.48
N ILE A 44 18.50 1.52 -2.55
CA ILE A 44 17.37 0.60 -2.53
C ILE A 44 16.68 0.82 -3.88
N ALA A 45 16.98 -0.06 -4.85
CA ALA A 45 16.51 0.07 -6.20
C ALA A 45 14.98 0.12 -6.11
N TYR A 46 14.39 1.25 -6.49
CA TYR A 46 12.96 1.45 -6.43
C TYR A 46 12.29 0.41 -7.32
N LYS A 47 11.83 -0.68 -6.71
CA LYS A 47 11.10 -1.74 -7.39
C LYS A 47 9.65 -1.27 -7.45
N PRO A 48 9.12 -0.91 -8.63
CA PRO A 48 7.74 -0.45 -8.72
C PRO A 48 6.81 -1.56 -8.20
N LEU A 49 5.89 -1.20 -7.30
CA LEU A 49 4.93 -2.13 -6.68
C LEU A 49 4.15 -2.92 -7.74
N ILE A 50 3.86 -2.29 -8.87
CA ILE A 50 3.16 -2.90 -10.00
C ILE A 50 4.05 -2.72 -11.24
N SER A 51 4.36 -3.85 -11.90
CA SER A 51 5.09 -3.82 -13.17
C SER A 51 4.28 -3.06 -14.23
N ARG A 52 4.94 -2.51 -15.25
CA ARG A 52 4.25 -1.85 -16.38
C ARG A 52 3.16 -2.75 -16.99
N LYS A 53 3.39 -4.06 -17.04
CA LYS A 53 2.43 -5.06 -17.52
C LYS A 53 1.20 -5.21 -16.60
N GLY A 54 1.40 -5.11 -15.28
CA GLY A 54 0.31 -5.12 -14.31
C GLY A 54 -0.64 -3.93 -14.47
N TRP A 55 -0.11 -2.76 -14.80
CA TRP A 55 -0.93 -1.58 -15.12
C TRP A 55 -1.79 -1.78 -16.36
N PHE A 56 -1.25 -2.39 -17.42
CA PHE A 56 -2.04 -2.71 -18.62
C PHE A 56 -3.17 -3.71 -18.33
N ALA A 57 -2.94 -4.69 -17.45
CA ALA A 57 -4.00 -5.62 -17.03
C ALA A 57 -5.12 -4.90 -16.26
N ILE A 58 -4.77 -4.00 -15.33
CA ILE A 58 -5.76 -3.21 -14.57
C ILE A 58 -6.59 -2.32 -15.52
N ILE A 59 -5.92 -1.61 -16.43
CA ILE A 59 -6.58 -0.77 -17.43
C ILE A 59 -7.48 -1.62 -18.34
N GLY A 60 -7.00 -2.79 -18.77
CA GLY A 60 -7.77 -3.71 -19.60
C GLY A 60 -9.07 -4.16 -18.94
N VAL A 61 -9.02 -4.58 -17.67
CA VAL A 61 -10.22 -4.96 -16.90
C VAL A 61 -11.17 -3.77 -16.75
N PHE A 62 -10.65 -2.58 -16.49
CA PHE A 62 -11.46 -1.38 -16.31
C PHE A 62 -12.17 -0.96 -17.60
N VAL A 63 -11.46 -0.95 -18.72
CA VAL A 63 -12.02 -0.66 -20.05
C VAL A 63 -13.06 -1.71 -20.43
N LEU A 64 -12.78 -2.99 -20.20
CA LEU A 64 -13.71 -4.09 -20.51
C LEU A 64 -14.99 -3.98 -19.69
N PHE A 65 -14.90 -3.58 -18.41
CA PHE A 65 -16.06 -3.28 -17.59
C PHE A 65 -16.86 -2.09 -18.11
N LEU A 66 -16.21 -0.97 -18.45
CA LEU A 66 -16.87 0.21 -18.99
C LEU A 66 -17.59 -0.09 -20.32
N VAL A 67 -16.91 -0.77 -21.24
CA VAL A 67 -17.49 -1.20 -22.52
C VAL A 67 -18.69 -2.13 -22.28
N GLY A 68 -18.58 -3.09 -21.36
CA GLY A 68 -19.67 -3.96 -20.97
C GLY A 68 -20.89 -3.20 -20.44
N VAL A 69 -20.68 -2.17 -19.61
CA VAL A 69 -21.75 -1.34 -19.05
C VAL A 69 -22.46 -0.49 -20.12
N PHE A 70 -21.72 0.05 -21.10
CA PHE A 70 -22.30 0.89 -22.16
C PHE A 70 -23.01 0.08 -23.26
N TRP A 71 -22.52 -1.11 -23.60
CA TRP A 71 -23.07 -1.91 -24.70
C TRP A 71 -24.12 -2.93 -24.27
N VAL A 72 -24.10 -3.39 -23.02
CA VAL A 72 -25.04 -4.40 -22.55
C VAL A 72 -26.24 -3.70 -21.90
N PRO A 73 -27.45 -3.77 -22.50
CA PRO A 73 -28.64 -3.30 -21.82
C PRO A 73 -28.80 -4.11 -20.52
N ILE A 74 -28.84 -3.41 -19.39
CA ILE A 74 -28.91 -3.98 -18.03
C ILE A 74 -30.09 -4.96 -17.91
N GLU A 75 -31.17 -4.68 -18.64
CA GLU A 75 -32.38 -5.51 -18.76
C GLU A 75 -32.09 -6.94 -19.24
N LYS A 76 -30.96 -7.16 -19.93
CA LYS A 76 -30.52 -8.47 -20.43
C LYS A 76 -29.34 -9.05 -19.65
N PHE A 77 -28.94 -8.45 -18.54
CA PHE A 77 -27.87 -8.98 -17.68
C PHE A 77 -28.41 -10.17 -16.87
N TYR A 78 -28.70 -11.28 -17.57
CA TYR A 78 -29.16 -12.51 -16.94
C TYR A 78 -27.96 -13.31 -16.44
N LEU A 79 -27.72 -13.27 -15.13
CA LEU A 79 -26.78 -14.14 -14.43
C LEU A 79 -27.16 -15.64 -14.54
N ASN A 80 -28.32 -15.96 -15.13
CA ASN A 80 -28.83 -17.33 -15.33
C ASN A 80 -27.94 -18.23 -16.19
N ASN A 81 -27.04 -17.66 -17.01
CA ASN A 81 -26.11 -18.47 -17.80
C ASN A 81 -24.95 -19.03 -16.97
N ILE A 82 -24.82 -18.62 -15.70
CA ILE A 82 -23.86 -19.17 -14.76
C ILE A 82 -24.65 -19.98 -13.72
N PRO A 83 -24.64 -21.33 -13.80
CA PRO A 83 -25.51 -22.18 -12.98
C PRO A 83 -25.29 -22.03 -11.47
N GLN A 84 -24.14 -21.49 -11.05
CA GLN A 84 -23.82 -21.22 -9.65
C GLN A 84 -24.37 -19.88 -9.12
N LEU A 85 -24.79 -18.96 -10.00
CA LEU A 85 -25.36 -17.66 -9.62
C LEU A 85 -26.88 -17.57 -9.77
N GLY A 86 -27.56 -18.63 -10.22
CA GLY A 86 -29.02 -18.65 -10.39
C GLY A 86 -29.79 -18.28 -9.11
N SER A 87 -29.34 -18.76 -7.94
CA SER A 87 -29.95 -18.45 -6.64
C SER A 87 -29.76 -17.00 -6.20
N LEU A 88 -28.63 -16.38 -6.55
CA LEU A 88 -28.38 -14.97 -6.30
C LEU A 88 -29.27 -14.10 -7.19
N ASN A 89 -29.58 -14.55 -8.41
CA ASN A 89 -30.42 -13.81 -9.33
C ASN A 89 -31.90 -13.82 -8.88
N GLU A 90 -32.39 -14.91 -8.30
CA GLU A 90 -33.72 -14.97 -7.68
C GLU A 90 -33.82 -14.08 -6.45
N PHE A 91 -32.78 -14.05 -5.61
CA PHE A 91 -32.71 -13.18 -4.43
C PHE A 91 -32.60 -11.69 -4.80
N LEU A 92 -31.78 -11.37 -5.81
CA LEU A 92 -31.59 -10.00 -6.31
C LEU A 92 -32.77 -9.53 -7.16
N GLY A 93 -33.48 -10.42 -7.86
CA GLY A 93 -34.67 -10.09 -8.65
C GLY A 93 -35.91 -9.80 -7.81
N GLN A 94 -35.97 -10.33 -6.57
CA GLN A 94 -37.00 -9.95 -5.59
C GLN A 94 -36.74 -8.57 -4.96
N LEU A 95 -35.50 -8.11 -4.96
CA LEU A 95 -35.12 -6.77 -4.55
C LEU A 95 -35.24 -5.83 -5.77
N GLN A 96 -36.08 -4.80 -5.69
CA GLN A 96 -36.06 -3.73 -6.70
C GLN A 96 -34.78 -2.89 -6.51
N VAL A 97 -33.66 -3.41 -6.99
CA VAL A 97 -32.35 -2.77 -6.90
C VAL A 97 -32.24 -1.76 -8.04
N SER A 98 -31.97 -0.50 -7.70
CA SER A 98 -31.75 0.54 -8.71
C SER A 98 -30.50 0.24 -9.55
N ASN A 99 -30.50 0.66 -10.82
CA ASN A 99 -29.33 0.50 -11.71
C ASN A 99 -28.05 1.07 -11.08
N THR A 100 -28.16 2.19 -10.37
CA THR A 100 -27.05 2.81 -9.63
C THR A 100 -26.48 1.89 -8.54
N THR A 101 -27.34 1.18 -7.82
CA THR A 101 -26.92 0.22 -6.80
C THR A 101 -26.23 -0.99 -7.42
N LEU A 102 -26.71 -1.49 -8.56
CA LEU A 102 -26.06 -2.58 -9.29
C LEU A 102 -24.65 -2.19 -9.75
N TYR A 103 -24.48 -0.98 -10.28
CA TYR A 103 -23.17 -0.44 -10.66
C TYR A 103 -22.24 -0.27 -9.46
N ALA A 104 -22.77 0.23 -8.33
CA ALA A 104 -22.01 0.37 -7.09
C ALA A 104 -21.50 -1.00 -6.59
N VAL A 105 -22.35 -2.02 -6.59
CA VAL A 105 -21.98 -3.38 -6.16
C VAL A 105 -20.97 -4.00 -7.13
N GLY A 106 -21.14 -3.85 -8.44
CA GLY A 106 -20.19 -4.34 -9.43
C GLY A 106 -18.81 -3.67 -9.32
N PHE A 107 -18.78 -2.35 -9.16
CA PHE A 107 -17.56 -1.59 -8.93
C PHE A 107 -16.87 -1.98 -7.61
N LEU A 108 -17.66 -2.18 -6.54
CA LEU A 108 -17.16 -2.61 -5.24
C LEU A 108 -16.59 -4.03 -5.30
N GLY A 109 -17.22 -4.94 -6.06
CA GLY A 109 -16.69 -6.28 -6.32
C GLY A 109 -15.35 -6.25 -7.08
N LEU A 110 -15.23 -5.40 -8.09
CA LEU A 110 -13.98 -5.15 -8.81
C LEU A 110 -12.88 -4.59 -7.89
N PHE A 111 -13.24 -3.69 -6.97
CA PHE A 111 -12.32 -3.16 -5.97
C PHE A 111 -11.84 -4.25 -5.02
N LEU A 112 -12.73 -5.12 -4.54
CA LEU A 112 -12.37 -6.24 -3.68
C LEU A 112 -11.50 -7.28 -4.41
N LEU A 113 -11.69 -7.49 -5.72
CA LEU A 113 -10.85 -8.34 -6.56
C LEU A 113 -9.38 -7.85 -6.60
N GLN A 114 -9.14 -6.54 -6.41
CA GLN A 114 -7.79 -5.98 -6.37
C GLN A 114 -7.04 -6.28 -5.06
N LEU A 115 -7.76 -6.58 -3.96
CA LEU A 115 -7.16 -6.90 -2.66
C LEU A 115 -6.25 -8.14 -2.65
N PRO A 116 -6.63 -9.31 -3.21
CA PRO A 116 -5.74 -10.48 -3.26
C PRO A 116 -4.50 -10.24 -4.13
N PHE A 117 -4.60 -9.40 -5.17
CA PHE A 117 -3.44 -8.96 -5.95
C PHE A 117 -2.47 -8.16 -5.09
N LEU A 118 -2.98 -7.21 -4.31
CA LEU A 118 -2.15 -6.41 -3.40
C LEU A 118 -1.50 -7.27 -2.32
N LYS A 119 -2.24 -8.25 -1.77
CA LYS A 119 -1.71 -9.22 -0.79
C LYS A 119 -0.56 -10.04 -1.38
N ARG A 120 -0.73 -10.61 -2.59
CA ARG A 120 0.33 -11.38 -3.26
C ARG A 120 1.58 -10.55 -3.53
N LEU A 121 1.42 -9.27 -3.86
CA LEU A 121 2.56 -8.36 -4.07
C LEU A 121 3.28 -8.02 -2.76
N LEU A 122 2.55 -7.85 -1.66
CA LEU A 122 3.13 -7.61 -0.34
C LEU A 122 3.90 -8.83 0.18
N ASP A 123 3.35 -10.04 -0.03
CA ASP A 123 4.01 -11.29 0.37
C ASP A 123 5.30 -11.54 -0.45
N ALA A 124 5.30 -11.18 -1.73
CA ALA A 124 6.48 -11.28 -2.61
C ALA A 124 7.60 -10.26 -2.32
N GLN A 125 7.37 -9.28 -1.44
CA GLN A 125 8.39 -8.32 -0.96
C GLN A 125 9.01 -8.74 0.37
N LYS A 126 8.43 -9.73 1.08
CA LYS A 126 8.92 -10.25 2.37
C LYS A 126 9.87 -11.45 2.24
N THR A 127 10.19 -11.86 1.03
CA THR A 127 11.18 -12.92 0.70
C THR A 127 12.33 -12.29 -0.07
#